data_AF-A0A2V5JIL3-F1
#
_entry.id   AF-A0A2V5JIL3-F1
#
_cell.length_a   1.000
_cell.length_b   1.000
_cell.length_c   1.000
_cell.angle_alpha   90.00
_cell.angle_beta   90.00
_cell.angle_gamma   90.00
#
_symmetry.space_group_name_H-M   'P 1'
#
loop_
_entity.id
_entity.type
_entity.pdbx_description
1 polymer ?
#
loop_
_entity_poly.entity_id
_entity_poly.type
_entity_poly.pdbx_seq_one_letter_code
_entity_poly.pdbx_strand_id
1 'polypeptide(L)'
;MSKSLSILCFGNSLTAGYYNWGLEYHPYAWKLEERLKAAFPTHTIRIDVDGLPGDLVNSPPGRFLPRLEQKCAAASYDWVIMLGGTNGANVLALTVPECGAVHQRLNNARAELNSQILSYDADSFYAFDLHKEVPYHSAAQDFKEKIWDDGVHMKPDGYDLVGNLIADHLIQLLS
;
A
#
# COMPACT_ATOMS: atom_id res chain seq x y z
N MET A 1 0.03 -28.26 10.18
CA MET A 1 1.25 -27.53 10.57
C MET A 1 0.91 -26.05 10.54
N SER A 2 1.27 -25.28 11.57
CA SER A 2 1.14 -23.81 11.53
C SER A 2 2.09 -23.27 10.45
N LYS A 3 1.55 -22.57 9.45
CA LYS A 3 2.36 -21.85 8.47
C LYS A 3 2.63 -20.44 9.01
N SER A 4 3.84 -19.94 8.80
CA SER A 4 4.14 -18.53 9.02
C SER A 4 3.87 -17.75 7.75
N LEU A 5 3.34 -16.55 7.88
CA LEU A 5 3.21 -15.58 6.80
C LEU A 5 3.85 -14.26 7.25
N SER A 6 4.89 -13.85 6.56
CA SER A 6 5.67 -12.64 6.81
C SER A 6 5.48 -11.63 5.68
N ILE A 7 5.02 -10.43 6.04
CA ILE A 7 4.66 -9.38 5.08
C ILE A 7 5.42 -8.10 5.42
N LEU A 8 5.98 -7.45 4.42
CA LEU A 8 6.51 -6.10 4.51
C LEU A 8 5.56 -5.13 3.79
N CYS A 9 4.93 -4.23 4.53
CA CYS A 9 4.24 -3.08 3.95
C CYS A 9 5.25 -1.95 3.76
N PHE A 10 5.63 -1.67 2.51
CA PHE A 10 6.71 -0.74 2.18
C PHE A 10 6.22 0.43 1.33
N GLY A 11 6.60 1.65 1.70
CA GLY A 11 6.26 2.82 0.88
C GLY A 11 6.48 4.13 1.60
N ASN A 12 5.56 5.07 1.38
CA ASN A 12 5.70 6.46 1.80
C ASN A 12 4.76 6.82 2.98
N SER A 13 4.27 8.06 3.04
CA SER A 13 3.33 8.53 4.07
C SER A 13 2.02 7.75 4.08
N LEU A 14 1.52 7.28 2.93
CA LEU A 14 0.33 6.43 2.86
C LEU A 14 0.55 5.08 3.53
N THR A 15 1.75 4.50 3.39
CA THR A 15 2.13 3.26 4.08
C THR A 15 2.34 3.48 5.56
N ALA A 16 2.90 4.64 5.95
CA ALA A 16 3.07 5.00 7.35
C ALA A 16 1.72 5.24 8.06
N GLY A 17 0.65 5.50 7.30
CA GLY A 17 -0.63 5.90 7.88
C GLY A 17 -0.66 7.36 8.32
N TYR A 18 0.16 8.22 7.71
CA TYR A 18 0.28 9.62 8.08
C TYR A 18 -1.06 10.35 8.01
N TYR A 19 -1.50 10.97 9.09
CA TYR A 19 -2.68 11.84 9.09
C TYR A 19 -2.51 12.99 10.08
N ASN A 20 -3.47 13.91 10.10
CA ASN A 20 -3.48 15.07 11.01
C ASN A 20 -2.17 15.87 10.90
N TRP A 21 -1.75 16.17 9.66
CA TRP A 21 -0.50 16.88 9.36
C TRP A 21 0.76 16.26 9.99
N GLY A 22 0.75 14.93 10.20
CA GLY A 22 1.87 14.17 10.74
C GLY A 22 1.99 14.17 12.25
N LEU A 23 0.96 14.69 12.94
CA LEU A 23 0.85 14.57 14.38
C LEU A 23 0.50 13.14 14.80
N GLU A 24 -0.13 12.36 13.91
CA GLU A 24 -0.59 11.00 14.20
C GLU A 24 -0.39 10.05 13.02
N TYR A 25 -0.40 8.74 13.31
CA TYR A 25 -0.22 7.67 12.33
C TYR A 25 -1.23 6.53 12.55
N HIS A 26 -1.84 6.06 11.47
CA HIS A 26 -2.77 4.94 11.44
C HIS A 26 -2.48 4.07 10.19
N PRO A 27 -1.42 3.23 10.20
CA PRO A 27 -1.07 2.41 9.05
C PRO A 27 -2.21 1.47 8.64
N TYR A 28 -2.49 1.37 7.34
CA TYR A 28 -3.45 0.38 6.81
C TYR A 28 -3.10 -1.06 7.22
N ALA A 29 -1.81 -1.31 7.50
CA ALA A 29 -1.29 -2.60 7.91
C ALA A 29 -1.94 -3.15 9.19
N TRP A 30 -2.45 -2.27 10.08
CA TRP A 30 -3.16 -2.71 11.28
C TRP A 30 -4.45 -3.45 10.93
N LYS A 31 -5.28 -2.86 10.07
CA LYS A 31 -6.51 -3.50 9.60
C LYS A 31 -6.23 -4.74 8.75
N LEU A 32 -5.19 -4.68 7.91
CA LEU A 32 -4.72 -5.83 7.14
C LEU A 32 -4.35 -7.01 8.05
N GLU A 33 -3.58 -6.78 9.12
CA GLU A 33 -3.17 -7.81 10.05
C GLU A 33 -4.37 -8.46 10.76
N GLU A 34 -5.32 -7.64 11.22
CA GLU A 34 -6.58 -8.10 11.82
C GLU A 34 -7.33 -9.05 10.88
N ARG A 35 -7.51 -8.63 9.61
CA ARG A 35 -8.23 -9.41 8.59
C ARG A 35 -7.51 -10.72 8.27
N LEU A 36 -6.18 -10.72 8.15
CA LEU A 36 -5.40 -11.93 7.86
C LEU A 36 -5.41 -12.92 9.03
N LYS A 37 -5.31 -12.44 10.27
CA LYS A 37 -5.45 -13.29 11.47
C LYS A 37 -6.83 -13.94 11.55
N ALA A 38 -7.88 -13.20 11.18
CA ALA A 38 -9.24 -13.73 11.14
C ALA A 38 -9.42 -14.79 10.04
N ALA A 39 -8.87 -14.56 8.84
CA ALA A 39 -8.95 -15.50 7.72
C ALA A 39 -8.10 -16.76 7.92
N PHE A 40 -6.94 -16.63 8.59
CA PHE A 40 -5.97 -17.70 8.78
C PHE A 40 -5.62 -17.88 10.27
N PRO A 41 -6.58 -18.33 11.12
CA PRO A 41 -6.42 -18.34 12.58
C PRO A 41 -5.33 -19.28 13.10
N THR A 42 -4.87 -20.21 12.27
CA THR A 42 -3.80 -21.16 12.60
C THR A 42 -2.42 -20.73 12.10
N HIS A 43 -2.34 -19.60 11.37
CA HIS A 43 -1.08 -19.07 10.83
C HIS A 43 -0.45 -18.08 11.80
N THR A 44 0.88 -18.08 11.86
CA THR A 44 1.62 -17.02 12.52
C THR A 44 1.79 -15.88 11.53
N ILE A 45 1.03 -14.80 11.70
CA ILE A 45 1.08 -13.61 10.86
C ILE A 45 2.07 -12.60 11.47
N ARG A 46 3.05 -12.16 10.67
CA ARG A 46 3.93 -11.03 10.99
C ARG A 46 3.82 -10.00 9.88
N ILE A 47 3.54 -8.75 10.24
CA ILE A 47 3.54 -7.62 9.32
C ILE A 47 4.49 -6.55 9.84
N ASP A 48 5.48 -6.19 9.04
CA ASP A 48 6.36 -5.08 9.30
C ASP A 48 5.93 -3.89 8.44
N VAL A 49 5.90 -2.69 9.03
CA VAL A 49 5.57 -1.43 8.33
C VAL A 49 6.83 -0.61 8.16
N ASP A 50 7.17 -0.28 6.92
CA ASP A 50 8.25 0.65 6.58
C ASP A 50 7.71 1.72 5.62
N GLY A 51 6.94 2.64 6.19
CA GLY A 51 6.46 3.85 5.53
C GLY A 51 7.35 5.05 5.84
N LEU A 52 7.89 5.71 4.81
CA LEU A 52 8.72 6.91 4.96
C LEU A 52 8.06 8.11 4.26
N PRO A 53 7.43 9.04 4.99
CA PRO A 53 6.85 10.24 4.41
C PRO A 53 7.81 10.99 3.48
N GLY A 54 7.34 11.35 2.29
CA GLY A 54 8.15 12.03 1.26
C GLY A 54 9.08 11.13 0.45
N ASP A 55 9.11 9.81 0.69
CA ASP A 55 9.91 8.90 -0.13
C ASP A 55 9.30 8.71 -1.52
N LEU A 56 10.14 8.76 -2.55
CA LEU A 56 9.77 8.73 -3.96
C LEU A 56 10.54 7.63 -4.68
N VAL A 57 9.82 6.85 -5.48
CA VAL A 57 10.41 5.76 -6.29
C VAL A 57 11.40 6.29 -7.33
N ASN A 58 11.10 7.45 -7.94
CA ASN A 58 11.80 7.99 -9.11
C ASN A 58 12.59 9.29 -8.83
N SER A 59 13.25 9.40 -7.68
CA SER A 59 13.97 10.64 -7.32
C SER A 59 15.49 10.41 -7.18
N PRO A 60 16.32 10.46 -8.24
CA PRO A 60 17.76 10.24 -8.12
C PRO A 60 18.46 11.25 -7.19
N PRO A 61 19.41 10.84 -6.32
CA PRO A 61 19.92 9.47 -6.15
C PRO A 61 18.98 8.52 -5.38
N GLY A 62 17.93 9.04 -4.76
CA GLY A 62 16.80 8.27 -4.21
C GLY A 62 17.14 7.51 -2.94
N ARG A 63 16.11 7.21 -2.15
CA ARG A 63 16.26 6.37 -0.94
C ARG A 63 15.33 5.16 -0.94
N PHE A 64 14.31 5.16 -1.78
CA PHE A 64 13.34 4.07 -1.91
C PHE A 64 14.00 2.71 -2.16
N LEU A 65 14.77 2.57 -3.26
CA LEU A 65 15.43 1.30 -3.59
C LEU A 65 16.49 0.90 -2.55
N PRO A 66 17.44 1.77 -2.14
CA PRO A 66 18.39 1.41 -1.09
C PRO A 66 17.75 0.99 0.24
N ARG A 67 16.63 1.60 0.62
CA ARG A 67 15.89 1.25 1.85
C ARG A 67 15.21 -0.11 1.71
N LEU A 68 14.62 -0.39 0.54
CA LEU A 68 14.01 -1.67 0.24
C LEU A 68 15.04 -2.80 0.26
N GLU A 69 16.18 -2.61 -0.43
CA GLU A 69 17.30 -3.56 -0.43
C GLU A 69 17.82 -3.81 0.99
N GLN A 70 17.98 -2.75 1.79
CA GLN A 70 18.40 -2.88 3.19
C GLN A 70 17.42 -3.71 4.01
N LYS A 71 16.10 -3.52 3.82
CA LYS A 71 15.08 -4.30 4.53
C LYS A 71 15.06 -5.75 4.09
N CYS A 72 15.11 -6.02 2.79
CA CYS A 72 15.15 -7.38 2.25
C CYS A 72 16.47 -8.11 2.57
N ALA A 73 17.57 -7.38 2.77
CA ALA A 73 18.83 -7.95 3.25
C ALA A 73 18.80 -8.28 4.75
N ALA A 74 18.03 -7.52 5.54
CA ALA A 74 17.91 -7.71 6.98
C ALA A 74 16.92 -8.81 7.38
N ALA A 75 15.89 -9.05 6.56
CA ALA A 75 14.86 -10.06 6.79
C ALA A 75 14.27 -10.58 5.48
N SER A 76 13.92 -11.87 5.47
CA SER A 76 13.15 -12.47 4.38
C SER A 76 11.65 -12.28 4.65
N TYR A 77 10.90 -11.99 3.59
CA TYR A 77 9.44 -11.84 3.62
C TYR A 77 8.82 -12.72 2.55
N ASP A 78 7.66 -13.30 2.85
CA ASP A 78 6.85 -14.03 1.86
C ASP A 78 6.19 -13.07 0.87
N TRP A 79 5.79 -11.89 1.38
CA TRP A 79 5.16 -10.82 0.60
C TRP A 79 5.74 -9.44 0.89
N VAL A 80 5.86 -8.63 -0.16
CA VAL A 80 6.07 -7.19 -0.06
C VAL A 80 4.88 -6.48 -0.70
N ILE A 81 4.19 -5.65 0.08
CA ILE A 81 3.06 -4.84 -0.37
C ILE A 81 3.55 -3.41 -0.50
N MET A 82 3.55 -2.87 -1.71
CA MET A 82 4.19 -1.58 -1.95
C MET A 82 3.69 -0.87 -3.20
N LEU A 83 4.05 0.41 -3.30
CA LEU A 83 3.96 1.20 -4.53
C LEU A 83 5.31 1.10 -5.26
N GLY A 84 5.65 -0.07 -5.83
CA GLY A 84 6.92 -0.33 -6.53
C GLY A 84 7.30 -1.82 -6.61
N GLY A 85 8.47 -2.18 -7.16
CA GLY A 85 8.91 -3.58 -7.33
C GLY A 85 10.23 -3.93 -6.61
N THR A 86 10.41 -5.21 -6.28
CA THR A 86 11.64 -5.79 -5.69
C THR A 86 11.85 -7.25 -6.12
N ASN A 87 13.06 -7.80 -5.94
CA ASN A 87 13.41 -9.16 -6.31
C ASN A 87 13.36 -10.11 -5.10
N GLY A 88 12.80 -11.31 -5.27
CA GLY A 88 12.95 -12.44 -4.34
C GLY A 88 11.80 -12.72 -3.36
N ALA A 89 10.72 -11.92 -3.38
CA ALA A 89 9.47 -12.15 -2.63
C ALA A 89 8.26 -12.01 -3.58
N ASN A 90 7.08 -12.49 -3.17
CA ASN A 90 5.86 -12.12 -3.90
C ASN A 90 5.58 -10.63 -3.69
N VAL A 91 5.39 -9.89 -4.77
CA VAL A 91 5.11 -8.47 -4.74
C VAL A 91 3.63 -8.26 -5.02
N LEU A 92 2.93 -7.61 -4.10
CA LEU A 92 1.61 -7.03 -4.37
C LEU A 92 1.76 -5.53 -4.58
N ALA A 93 1.78 -5.11 -5.84
CA ALA A 93 1.89 -3.72 -6.24
C ALA A 93 0.51 -3.05 -6.27
N LEU A 94 0.39 -1.90 -5.60
CA LEU A 94 -0.88 -1.15 -5.54
C LEU A 94 -0.86 -0.02 -6.56
N THR A 95 -1.97 0.25 -7.25
CA THR A 95 -2.09 1.49 -8.04
C THR A 95 -2.24 2.70 -7.11
N VAL A 96 -1.81 3.88 -7.58
CA VAL A 96 -1.84 5.13 -6.81
C VAL A 96 -3.24 5.76 -6.86
N PRO A 97 -3.92 5.98 -5.71
CA PRO A 97 -5.21 6.67 -5.66
C PRO A 97 -5.14 8.11 -6.16
N GLU A 98 -6.30 8.68 -6.44
CA GLU A 98 -6.42 10.12 -6.68
C GLU A 98 -6.07 10.94 -5.43
N CYS A 99 -5.84 12.22 -5.62
CA CYS A 99 -5.77 13.20 -4.54
C CYS A 99 -6.58 14.44 -4.95
N GLY A 100 -6.87 15.34 -4.01
CA GLY A 100 -7.64 16.55 -4.26
C GLY A 100 -6.96 17.59 -5.13
N ALA A 101 -5.66 17.44 -5.41
CA ALA A 101 -4.95 18.29 -6.35
C ALA A 101 -5.29 17.89 -7.80
N VAL A 102 -6.01 18.76 -8.51
CA VAL A 102 -6.29 18.60 -9.94
C VAL A 102 -5.18 19.28 -10.75
N HIS A 103 -4.20 18.50 -11.21
CA HIS A 103 -3.13 19.01 -12.07
C HIS A 103 -2.85 18.03 -13.21
N GLN A 104 -2.89 18.52 -14.46
CA GLN A 104 -2.80 17.66 -15.65
C GLN A 104 -1.52 16.80 -15.66
N ARG A 105 -0.37 17.38 -15.32
CA ARG A 105 0.89 16.62 -15.24
C ARG A 105 0.84 15.52 -14.17
N LEU A 106 0.19 15.79 -13.03
CA LEU A 106 0.07 14.83 -11.94
C LEU A 106 -0.88 13.69 -12.34
N ASN A 107 -2.02 14.02 -12.95
CA ASN A 107 -2.99 13.04 -13.44
C ASN A 107 -2.38 12.14 -14.52
N ASN A 108 -1.62 12.72 -15.47
CA ASN A 108 -0.94 11.96 -16.51
C ASN A 108 0.14 11.04 -15.93
N ALA A 109 0.97 11.55 -15.03
CA ALA A 109 2.02 10.74 -14.38
C ALA A 109 1.41 9.59 -13.56
N ARG A 110 0.31 9.82 -12.85
CA ARG A 110 -0.43 8.78 -12.12
C ARG A 110 -1.03 7.75 -13.08
N ALA A 111 -1.68 8.18 -14.15
CA ALA A 111 -2.28 7.27 -15.12
C ALA A 111 -1.21 6.39 -15.81
N GLU A 112 -0.07 6.98 -16.17
CA GLU A 112 1.06 6.27 -16.75
C GLU A 112 1.66 5.25 -15.77
N LEU A 113 1.91 5.65 -14.52
CA LEU A 113 2.41 4.72 -13.49
C LEU A 113 1.42 3.59 -13.20
N ASN A 114 0.14 3.90 -13.04
CA ASN A 114 -0.90 2.89 -12.79
C ASN A 114 -1.01 1.92 -13.97
N SER A 115 -0.93 2.41 -15.21
CA SER A 115 -0.90 1.55 -16.39
C SER A 115 0.32 0.63 -16.39
N GLN A 116 1.50 1.14 -16.03
CA GLN A 116 2.71 0.32 -15.94
C GLN A 116 2.56 -0.78 -14.88
N ILE A 117 2.08 -0.44 -13.68
CA ILE A 117 1.82 -1.41 -12.60
C ILE A 117 0.85 -2.51 -13.05
N LEU A 118 -0.28 -2.13 -13.66
CA LEU A 118 -1.30 -3.09 -14.07
C LEU A 118 -0.89 -3.96 -15.27
N SER A 119 -0.02 -3.46 -16.12
CA SER A 119 0.47 -4.18 -17.32
C SER A 119 1.73 -5.02 -17.07
N TYR A 120 2.39 -4.83 -15.92
CA TYR A 120 3.63 -5.51 -15.62
C TYR A 120 3.36 -6.97 -15.29
N ASP A 121 3.94 -7.86 -16.09
CA ASP A 121 3.80 -9.30 -15.97
C ASP A 121 5.17 -9.92 -15.67
N ALA A 122 5.28 -10.52 -14.48
CA ALA A 122 6.46 -11.21 -14.03
C ALA A 122 6.06 -12.27 -13.00
N ASP A 123 6.87 -13.33 -12.90
CA ASP A 123 6.70 -14.32 -11.84
C ASP A 123 6.73 -13.62 -10.47
N SER A 124 5.86 -14.06 -9.57
CA SER A 124 5.74 -13.50 -8.22
C SER A 124 5.39 -12.00 -8.18
N PHE A 125 4.83 -11.43 -9.25
CA PHE A 125 4.28 -10.08 -9.25
C PHE A 125 2.75 -10.10 -9.42
N TYR A 126 2.07 -9.37 -8.55
CA TYR A 126 0.62 -9.23 -8.53
C TYR A 126 0.27 -7.75 -8.45
N ALA A 127 -0.73 -7.31 -9.19
CA ALA A 127 -1.20 -5.94 -9.16
C ALA A 127 -2.62 -5.84 -8.58
N PHE A 128 -2.85 -4.85 -7.72
CA PHE A 128 -4.17 -4.51 -7.21
C PHE A 128 -4.53 -3.06 -7.54
N ASP A 129 -5.67 -2.88 -8.20
CA ASP A 129 -6.15 -1.57 -8.65
C ASP A 129 -6.80 -0.76 -7.52
N LEU A 130 -6.01 -0.41 -6.50
CA LEU A 130 -6.45 0.39 -5.35
C LEU A 130 -7.04 1.75 -5.77
N HIS A 131 -6.51 2.34 -6.84
CA HIS A 131 -7.00 3.60 -7.41
C HIS A 131 -8.49 3.58 -7.71
N LYS A 132 -8.99 2.47 -8.26
CA LYS A 132 -10.40 2.30 -8.59
C LYS A 132 -11.29 2.22 -7.35
N GLU A 133 -10.77 1.64 -6.26
CA GLU A 133 -11.54 1.35 -5.05
C GLU A 133 -11.54 2.51 -4.04
N VAL A 134 -10.64 3.48 -4.18
CA VAL A 134 -10.54 4.64 -3.26
C VAL A 134 -10.64 5.96 -4.03
N PRO A 135 -11.86 6.36 -4.45
CA PRO A 135 -12.06 7.56 -5.25
C PRO A 135 -11.89 8.84 -4.42
N TYR A 136 -11.43 9.92 -5.08
CA TYR A 136 -11.46 11.27 -4.53
C TYR A 136 -12.43 12.19 -5.27
N HIS A 137 -12.28 12.35 -6.59
CA HIS A 137 -13.06 13.36 -7.32
C HIS A 137 -14.53 12.98 -7.49
N SER A 138 -14.78 11.73 -7.88
CA SER A 138 -16.12 11.18 -8.08
C SER A 138 -16.84 10.79 -6.79
N ALA A 139 -16.15 10.79 -5.65
CA ALA A 139 -16.73 10.41 -4.36
C ALA A 139 -17.78 11.42 -3.88
N ALA A 140 -18.80 10.92 -3.18
CA ALA A 140 -19.76 11.75 -2.48
C ALA A 140 -19.09 12.51 -1.32
N GLN A 141 -19.68 13.65 -0.92
CA GLN A 141 -19.08 14.55 0.07
C GLN A 141 -18.93 13.88 1.46
N ASP A 142 -19.92 13.10 1.87
CA ASP A 142 -19.90 12.32 3.12
C ASP A 142 -18.78 11.27 3.13
N PHE A 143 -18.55 10.61 1.99
CA PHE A 143 -17.40 9.72 1.82
C PHE A 143 -16.10 10.49 1.97
N LYS A 144 -15.96 11.66 1.32
CA LYS A 144 -14.75 12.48 1.43
C LYS A 144 -14.48 12.89 2.87
N GLU A 145 -15.49 13.38 3.56
CA GLU A 145 -15.39 13.82 4.96
C GLU A 145 -15.03 12.67 5.91
N LYS A 146 -15.52 11.46 5.64
CA LYS A 146 -15.21 10.28 6.44
C LYS A 146 -13.81 9.73 6.17
N ILE A 147 -13.40 9.66 4.90
CA ILE A 147 -12.25 8.89 4.46
C ILE A 147 -10.99 9.75 4.34
N TRP A 148 -11.12 10.98 3.83
CA TRP A 148 -9.98 11.82 3.48
C TRP A 148 -9.74 12.91 4.54
N ASP A 149 -8.46 13.22 4.77
CA ASP A 149 -8.02 14.23 5.73
C ASP A 149 -7.70 15.57 5.04
N ASP A 150 -6.59 15.62 4.29
CA ASP A 150 -6.09 16.81 3.60
C ASP A 150 -6.19 16.72 2.07
N GLY A 151 -6.89 15.70 1.58
CA GLY A 151 -7.02 15.40 0.15
C GLY A 151 -5.84 14.63 -0.45
N VAL A 152 -4.81 14.29 0.33
CA VAL A 152 -3.75 13.34 -0.04
C VAL A 152 -3.73 12.17 0.93
N HIS A 153 -3.85 12.47 2.21
CA HIS A 153 -3.86 11.53 3.32
C HIS A 153 -5.29 11.17 3.74
N MET A 154 -5.39 10.02 4.40
CA MET A 154 -6.66 9.46 4.85
C MET A 154 -6.79 9.61 6.36
N LYS A 155 -8.02 9.62 6.85
CA LYS A 155 -8.34 9.43 8.26
C LYS A 155 -8.18 7.95 8.63
N PRO A 156 -8.21 7.59 9.93
CA PRO A 156 -8.22 6.19 10.37
C PRO A 156 -9.21 5.31 9.59
N ASP A 157 -10.44 5.78 9.37
CA ASP A 157 -11.45 5.07 8.58
C ASP A 157 -11.03 4.80 7.12
N GLY A 158 -10.29 5.72 6.51
CA GLY A 158 -9.78 5.55 5.15
C GLY A 158 -8.61 4.58 5.08
N TYR A 159 -7.71 4.61 6.06
CA TYR A 159 -6.65 3.61 6.15
C TYR A 159 -7.18 2.22 6.48
N ASP A 160 -8.23 2.11 7.30
CA ASP A 160 -8.95 0.86 7.53
C ASP A 160 -9.64 0.36 6.26
N LEU A 161 -10.24 1.25 5.46
CA LEU A 161 -10.76 0.88 4.15
C LEU A 161 -9.67 0.28 3.25
N VAL A 162 -8.51 0.93 3.14
CA VAL A 162 -7.37 0.42 2.36
C VAL A 162 -6.90 -0.94 2.89
N GLY A 163 -6.77 -1.09 4.21
CA GLY A 163 -6.35 -2.36 4.81
C GLY A 163 -7.34 -3.50 4.55
N ASN A 164 -8.65 -3.21 4.56
CA ASN A 164 -9.68 -4.17 4.20
C ASN A 164 -9.58 -4.61 2.73
N LEU A 165 -9.47 -3.65 1.80
CA LEU A 165 -9.40 -3.92 0.36
C LEU A 165 -8.17 -4.77 0.01
N ILE A 166 -7.01 -4.42 0.58
CA ILE A 166 -5.77 -5.21 0.40
C ILE A 166 -5.94 -6.61 0.98
N ALA A 167 -6.54 -6.74 2.17
CA ALA A 167 -6.77 -8.04 2.78
C ALA A 167 -7.69 -8.92 1.93
N ASP A 168 -8.80 -8.38 1.43
CA ASP A 168 -9.74 -9.10 0.58
C ASP A 168 -9.05 -9.66 -0.67
N HIS A 169 -8.20 -8.86 -1.32
CA HIS A 169 -7.46 -9.30 -2.49
C HIS A 169 -6.36 -10.31 -2.13
N LEU A 170 -5.56 -10.04 -1.11
CA LEU A 170 -4.46 -10.92 -0.71
C LEU A 170 -4.95 -12.28 -0.22
N ILE A 171 -6.07 -12.32 0.51
CA ILE A 171 -6.69 -13.59 0.92
C ILE A 171 -7.04 -14.44 -0.31
N GLN A 172 -7.56 -13.85 -1.39
CA GLN A 172 -7.86 -14.58 -2.62
C GLN A 172 -6.59 -15.17 -3.27
N LEU A 173 -5.45 -14.46 -3.22
CA LEU A 173 -4.17 -14.94 -3.74
C LEU A 173 -3.56 -16.06 -2.89
N LEU A 174 -3.86 -16.09 -1.59
CA LEU A 174 -3.35 -17.07 -0.63
C LEU A 174 -4.21 -18.33 -0.49
N SER A 175 -5.42 -18.32 -1.06
CA SER A 175 -6.41 -19.41 -1.00
C SER A 175 -6.15 -20.49 -2.04
#